data_AF-A0A3M6HB09-F1
#
_entry.id   AF-A0A3M6HB09-F1
#
_cell.length_a   1.000
_cell.length_b   1.000
_cell.length_c   1.000
_cell.angle_alpha   90.00
_cell.angle_beta   90.00
_cell.angle_gamma   90.00
#
_symmetry.space_group_name_H-M   'P 1'
#
loop_
_entity.id
_entity.type
_entity.pdbx_description
1 polymer ?
#
loop_
_entity_poly.entity_id
_entity_poly.type
_entity_poly.pdbx_seq_one_letter_code
_entity_poly.pdbx_strand_id
1 'polypeptide(L)'
;RGVALDMWNVIATDGAAYQMLQGNGYGMNVDGYYDPDIMSYFGTRRREHANALSSSVRAVALTGHYSLKNLHGAYYAKARMLVPELTRQYDEAFKNFDVLVLPTMPFVATTLTAADAPI
;
A
#
# COMPACT_ATOMS: atom_id res chain seq x y z
N ARG A 1 -12.43 -16.83 4.31
CA ARG A 1 -12.69 -15.41 3.94
C ARG A 1 -11.35 -14.68 3.87
N GLY A 2 -11.14 -13.82 2.88
CA GLY A 2 -9.83 -13.29 2.45
C GLY A 2 -9.16 -12.26 3.36
N VAL A 3 -8.91 -12.61 4.62
CA VAL A 3 -8.29 -11.71 5.62
C VAL A 3 -6.92 -11.19 5.19
N ALA A 4 -6.17 -11.94 4.37
CA ALA A 4 -4.84 -11.54 3.90
C ALA A 4 -4.86 -10.30 3.01
N LEU A 5 -5.79 -10.20 2.06
CA LEU A 5 -5.93 -9.04 1.17
C LEU A 5 -6.44 -7.82 1.93
N ASP A 6 -7.37 -8.00 2.86
CA ASP A 6 -7.90 -6.91 3.69
C ASP A 6 -6.81 -6.35 4.62
N MET A 7 -6.01 -7.22 5.22
CA MET A 7 -4.82 -6.83 6.01
C MET A 7 -3.82 -6.05 5.16
N TRP A 8 -3.48 -6.57 3.97
CA TRP A 8 -2.58 -5.89 3.05
C TRP A 8 -3.13 -4.51 2.64
N ASN A 9 -4.42 -4.40 2.35
CA ASN A 9 -5.08 -3.15 1.98
C ASN A 9 -4.88 -2.08 3.07
N VAL A 10 -5.02 -2.42 4.34
CA VAL A 10 -4.79 -1.48 5.45
C VAL A 10 -3.33 -1.07 5.55
N ILE A 11 -2.39 -2.02 5.48
CA ILE A 11 -0.95 -1.72 5.54
C ILE A 11 -0.54 -0.83 4.37
N ALA A 12 -0.97 -1.17 3.15
CA ALA A 12 -0.64 -0.42 1.95
C ALA A 12 -1.28 0.97 1.94
N THR A 13 -2.53 1.10 2.38
CA THR A 13 -3.24 2.38 2.37
C THR A 13 -2.67 3.35 3.40
N ASP A 14 -2.64 2.96 4.68
CA ASP A 14 -2.16 3.82 5.76
C ASP A 14 -0.64 4.05 5.61
N GLY A 15 0.10 2.99 5.27
CA GLY A 15 1.55 3.04 5.07
C GLY A 15 1.95 3.91 3.88
N ALA A 16 1.28 3.81 2.73
CA ALA A 16 1.59 4.68 1.59
C ALA A 16 1.15 6.13 1.84
N ALA A 17 0.02 6.37 2.50
CA ALA A 17 -0.36 7.73 2.89
C ALA A 17 0.68 8.37 3.83
N TYR A 18 1.17 7.61 4.81
CA TYR A 18 2.19 8.08 5.75
C TYR A 18 3.58 8.20 5.10
N GLN A 19 4.11 7.13 4.52
CA GLN A 19 5.49 7.08 4.05
C GLN A 19 5.66 7.68 2.65
N MET A 20 4.87 7.21 1.67
CA MET A 20 5.01 7.67 0.29
C MET A 20 4.56 9.13 0.16
N LEU A 21 3.41 9.51 0.70
CA LEU A 21 2.85 10.85 0.49
C LEU A 21 3.35 11.88 1.51
N GLN A 22 3.18 11.63 2.82
CA GLN A 22 3.61 12.58 3.86
C GLN A 22 5.13 12.54 4.06
N GLY A 23 5.74 11.36 3.98
CA GLY A 23 7.18 11.13 4.07
C GLY A 23 7.97 11.33 2.76
N ASN A 24 7.32 11.80 1.69
CA ASN A 24 7.93 12.07 0.38
C ASN A 24 8.75 10.89 -0.19
N GLY A 25 8.14 9.70 -0.18
CA GLY A 25 8.71 8.47 -0.74
C GLY A 25 9.51 7.69 0.29
N TYR A 26 10.64 8.25 0.72
CA TYR A 26 11.57 7.56 1.63
C TYR A 26 11.01 7.43 3.05
N GLY A 27 10.23 8.40 3.53
CA GLY A 27 9.84 8.45 4.92
C GLY A 27 10.99 8.87 5.83
N MET A 28 10.95 8.37 7.06
CA MET A 28 11.92 8.63 8.13
C MET A 28 11.99 7.39 9.04
N ASN A 29 12.93 7.35 9.98
CA ASN A 29 13.01 6.35 11.07
C ASN A 29 13.40 4.92 10.64
N VAL A 30 14.12 4.78 9.53
CA VAL A 30 14.77 3.53 9.13
C VAL A 30 16.22 3.83 8.75
N ASP A 31 17.16 3.01 9.20
CA ASP A 31 18.57 3.12 8.81
C ASP A 31 18.75 2.83 7.32
N GLY A 32 19.64 3.57 6.65
CA GLY A 32 19.95 3.36 5.25
C GLY A 32 20.29 4.64 4.50
N TYR A 33 20.47 4.51 3.18
CA TYR A 33 20.72 5.65 2.29
C TYR A 33 19.42 6.35 1.91
N TYR A 34 19.41 7.68 2.11
CA TYR A 34 18.32 8.57 1.69
C TYR A 34 18.78 9.41 0.50
N ASP A 35 17.84 9.79 -0.37
CA ASP A 35 18.05 10.75 -1.45
C ASP A 35 17.28 12.05 -1.14
N PRO A 36 17.95 13.05 -0.51
CA PRO A 36 17.28 14.29 -0.12
C PRO A 36 16.81 15.11 -1.32
N ASP A 37 17.49 15.01 -2.47
CA ASP A 37 17.13 15.75 -3.68
C ASP A 37 15.82 15.22 -4.28
N ILE A 38 15.68 13.89 -4.36
CA ILE A 38 14.43 13.26 -4.78
C ILE A 38 13.31 13.58 -3.80
N MET A 39 13.55 13.50 -2.48
CA MET A 39 12.53 13.82 -1.47
C MET A 39 12.03 15.26 -1.61
N SER A 40 12.95 16.22 -1.78
CA SER A 40 12.63 17.64 -1.96
C SER A 40 11.85 17.89 -3.25
N TYR A 41 12.31 17.31 -4.36
CA TYR A 41 11.66 17.41 -5.65
C TYR A 41 10.25 16.81 -5.61
N PHE A 42 10.12 15.56 -5.16
CA PHE A 42 8.84 14.87 -5.08
C PHE A 42 7.86 15.61 -4.17
N GLY A 43 8.31 16.06 -2.99
CA GLY A 43 7.47 16.82 -2.08
C GLY A 43 6.87 18.06 -2.73
N THR A 44 7.69 18.87 -3.40
CA THR A 44 7.25 20.10 -4.08
C THR A 44 6.31 19.79 -5.25
N ARG A 45 6.75 18.95 -6.19
CA ARG A 45 6.03 18.69 -7.44
C ARG A 45 4.71 17.96 -7.21
N ARG A 46 4.65 17.05 -6.23
CA ARG A 46 3.41 16.33 -5.89
C ARG A 46 2.32 17.28 -5.40
N ARG A 47 2.67 18.35 -4.68
CA ARG A 47 1.70 19.35 -4.20
C ARG A 47 1.22 20.25 -5.34
N GLU A 48 2.13 20.69 -6.21
CA GLU A 48 1.78 21.49 -7.39
C GLU A 48 0.89 20.72 -8.38
N HIS A 49 1.12 19.42 -8.52
CA HIS A 49 0.43 18.56 -9.49
C HIS A 49 -0.50 17.52 -8.84
N ALA A 50 -1.03 17.79 -7.65
CA ALA A 50 -1.85 16.81 -6.91
C ALA A 50 -3.07 16.29 -7.71
N ASN A 51 -3.67 17.14 -8.54
CA ASN A 51 -4.79 16.77 -9.40
C ASN A 51 -4.42 15.78 -10.52
N ALA A 52 -3.14 15.72 -10.90
CA ALA A 52 -2.63 14.79 -11.91
C ALA A 52 -2.31 13.39 -11.34
N LEU A 53 -2.40 13.18 -10.01
CA LEU A 53 -2.27 11.87 -9.41
C LEU A 53 -3.40 10.94 -9.88
N SER A 54 -3.09 9.67 -10.10
CA SER A 54 -4.09 8.67 -10.48
C SER A 54 -5.21 8.56 -9.43
N SER A 55 -6.38 8.12 -9.87
CA SER A 55 -7.53 7.92 -8.99
C SER A 55 -7.22 6.98 -7.82
N SER A 56 -6.44 5.93 -8.05
CA SER A 56 -5.99 4.98 -7.02
C SER A 56 -5.12 5.66 -5.95
N VAL A 57 -4.17 6.52 -6.34
CA VAL A 57 -3.32 7.25 -5.38
C VAL A 57 -4.14 8.27 -4.60
N ARG A 58 -5.12 8.94 -5.24
CA ARG A 58 -6.04 9.84 -4.54
C ARG A 58 -6.91 9.11 -3.52
N ALA A 59 -7.38 7.89 -3.85
CA ALA A 59 -8.11 7.05 -2.91
C ALA A 59 -7.25 6.74 -1.68
N VAL A 60 -6.01 6.28 -1.88
CA VAL A 60 -5.03 6.03 -0.80
C VAL A 60 -4.78 7.28 0.04
N ALA A 61 -4.59 8.44 -0.60
CA ALA A 61 -4.34 9.70 0.09
C ALA A 61 -5.50 10.08 1.02
N LEU A 62 -6.74 9.97 0.54
CA LEU A 62 -7.93 10.35 1.29
C LEU A 62 -8.23 9.38 2.45
N THR A 63 -8.27 8.08 2.16
CA THR A 63 -8.62 7.06 3.16
C THR A 63 -7.51 6.88 4.19
N GLY A 64 -6.24 6.86 3.75
CA GLY A 64 -5.10 6.77 4.65
C GLY A 64 -4.95 8.01 5.52
N HIS A 65 -5.14 9.23 4.98
CA HIS A 65 -5.14 10.43 5.82
C HIS A 65 -6.29 10.44 6.83
N TYR A 66 -7.48 9.98 6.43
CA TYR A 66 -8.60 9.82 7.36
C TYR A 66 -8.25 8.85 8.50
N SER A 67 -7.69 7.67 8.18
CA SER A 67 -7.26 6.69 9.16
C SER A 67 -6.21 7.25 10.12
N LEU A 68 -5.15 7.87 9.59
CA LEU A 68 -4.07 8.45 10.40
C LEU A 68 -4.58 9.59 11.30
N LYS A 69 -5.49 10.43 10.80
CA LYS A 69 -6.03 11.58 11.55
C LYS A 69 -7.05 11.18 12.61
N ASN A 70 -7.97 10.28 12.30
CA ASN A 70 -9.13 9.97 13.15
C ASN A 70 -9.00 8.65 13.92
N LEU A 71 -8.20 7.72 13.40
CA LEU A 71 -7.98 6.38 13.97
C LEU A 71 -6.54 6.20 14.46
N HIS A 72 -5.70 7.23 14.30
CA HIS A 72 -4.37 7.37 14.90
C HIS A 72 -3.41 6.22 14.59
N GLY A 73 -3.56 5.58 13.42
CA GLY A 73 -2.74 4.44 13.00
C GLY A 73 -3.05 3.13 13.75
N ALA A 74 -4.11 3.08 14.56
CA ALA A 74 -4.47 1.86 15.31
C ALA A 74 -4.78 0.68 14.37
N TYR A 75 -5.39 0.94 13.20
CA TYR A 75 -5.69 -0.11 12.23
C TYR A 75 -4.46 -0.59 11.46
N TYR A 76 -3.52 0.31 11.13
CA TYR A 76 -2.20 -0.09 10.65
C TYR A 76 -1.51 -1.04 11.65
N ALA A 77 -1.49 -0.69 12.94
CA ALA A 77 -0.91 -1.55 13.98
C ALA A 77 -1.63 -2.91 14.09
N LYS A 78 -2.97 -2.94 14.05
CA LYS A 78 -3.75 -4.19 14.03
C LYS A 78 -3.44 -5.05 12.82
N ALA A 79 -3.36 -4.47 11.64
CA ALA A 79 -2.99 -5.20 10.43
C ALA A 79 -1.56 -5.75 10.52
N ARG A 80 -0.62 -4.98 11.08
CA ARG A 80 0.75 -5.46 11.33
C ARG A 80 0.80 -6.67 12.27
N MET A 81 -0.06 -6.72 13.30
CA MET A 81 -0.15 -7.87 14.22
C MET A 81 -0.69 -9.15 13.56
N LEU A 82 -1.38 -9.05 12.42
CA LEU A 82 -1.87 -10.22 11.67
C LEU A 82 -0.80 -10.81 10.73
N VAL A 83 0.27 -10.06 10.42
CA VAL A 83 1.32 -10.52 9.49
C VAL A 83 2.00 -11.81 9.95
N PRO A 84 2.43 -11.96 11.23
CA PRO A 84 3.04 -13.21 11.69
C PRO A 84 2.11 -14.42 11.58
N GLU A 85 0.80 -14.23 11.78
CA GLU A 85 -0.18 -15.31 11.63
C GLU A 85 -0.35 -15.72 10.17
N LEU A 86 -0.35 -14.76 9.23
CA LEU A 86 -0.35 -15.09 7.80
C LEU A 86 0.92 -15.83 7.38
N THR A 87 2.09 -15.38 7.86
CA THR A 87 3.37 -16.06 7.62
C THR A 87 3.32 -17.50 8.13
N ARG A 88 2.86 -17.70 9.38
CA ARG A 88 2.70 -19.03 9.98
C ARG A 88 1.82 -19.94 9.12
N GLN A 89 0.72 -19.44 8.57
CA GLN A 89 -0.16 -20.25 7.71
C GLN A 89 0.53 -20.69 6.40
N TYR A 90 1.34 -19.83 5.79
CA TYR A 90 2.18 -20.23 4.65
C TYR A 90 3.23 -21.25 5.07
N ASP A 91 3.92 -21.03 6.19
CA ASP A 91 4.94 -21.95 6.72
C ASP A 91 4.37 -23.35 7.03
N GLU A 92 3.16 -23.42 7.61
CA GLU A 92 2.46 -24.71 7.84
C GLU A 92 2.15 -25.44 6.53
N ALA A 93 1.79 -24.71 5.47
CA ALA A 93 1.58 -25.32 4.15
C ALA A 93 2.89 -25.89 3.59
N PHE A 94 4.01 -25.17 3.76
CA PHE A 94 5.33 -25.61 3.33
C PHE A 94 5.89 -26.82 4.09
N LYS A 95 5.27 -27.23 5.20
CA LYS A 95 5.59 -28.53 5.85
C LYS A 95 5.15 -29.74 5.03
N ASN A 96 4.13 -29.58 4.20
CA ASN A 96 3.51 -30.66 3.43
C ASN A 96 3.81 -30.56 1.92
N PHE A 97 4.30 -29.41 1.45
CA PHE A 97 4.53 -29.13 0.04
C PHE A 97 5.83 -28.36 -0.15
N ASP A 98 6.62 -28.70 -1.16
CA ASP A 98 7.85 -27.96 -1.50
C ASP A 98 7.56 -26.57 -2.11
N VAL A 99 6.41 -26.46 -2.81
CA VAL A 99 5.99 -25.24 -3.51
C VAL A 99 4.48 -25.05 -3.44
N LEU A 100 4.03 -23.80 -3.51
CA LEU A 100 2.62 -23.42 -3.65
C LEU A 100 2.38 -22.84 -5.04
N VAL A 101 1.44 -23.42 -5.79
CA VAL A 101 1.06 -22.95 -7.13
C VAL A 101 -0.30 -22.28 -7.04
N LEU A 102 -0.34 -20.98 -7.33
CA LEU A 102 -1.56 -20.18 -7.37
C LEU A 102 -1.66 -19.46 -8.72
N PRO A 103 -2.87 -19.21 -9.25
CA PRO A 103 -3.04 -18.29 -10.35
C PRO A 103 -2.49 -16.91 -9.98
N THR A 104 -1.63 -16.33 -10.82
CA THR A 104 -1.13 -14.97 -10.61
C THR A 104 -2.26 -13.94 -10.73
N MET A 105 -3.18 -14.18 -11.68
CA MET A 105 -4.37 -13.37 -11.91
C MET A 105 -5.58 -14.28 -12.14
N PRO A 106 -6.78 -13.89 -11.67
CA PRO A 106 -7.99 -14.69 -11.88
C PRO A 106 -8.60 -14.52 -13.29
N PHE A 107 -7.98 -13.71 -14.17
CA PHE A 107 -8.42 -13.44 -15.54
C PHE A 107 -7.24 -13.09 -16.45
N VAL A 108 -7.46 -13.17 -17.78
CA VAL A 108 -6.52 -12.72 -18.82
C VAL A 108 -6.63 -11.22 -19.06
N ALA A 109 -5.65 -10.62 -19.75
CA ALA A 109 -5.66 -9.19 -20.06
C ALA A 109 -6.99 -8.73 -20.70
N THR A 110 -7.59 -7.69 -20.12
CA THR A 110 -8.81 -7.05 -20.62
C THR A 110 -8.46 -5.89 -21.56
N THR A 111 -9.41 -5.47 -22.39
CA THR A 111 -9.25 -4.27 -23.23
C THR A 111 -9.14 -3.02 -22.37
N LEU A 112 -8.28 -2.08 -22.76
CA LEU A 112 -8.16 -0.80 -22.08
C LEU A 112 -9.52 -0.08 -22.05
N THR A 113 -9.86 0.48 -20.88
CA THR A 113 -11.01 1.36 -20.74
C THR A 113 -10.78 2.67 -21.48
N ALA A 114 -11.86 3.34 -21.88
CA ALA A 114 -11.77 4.72 -22.38
C ALA A 114 -11.15 5.65 -21.32
N ALA A 115 -10.53 6.75 -21.76
CA ALA A 115 -9.81 7.67 -20.88
C ALA A 115 -10.72 8.36 -19.83
N ASP A 116 -12.02 8.47 -20.12
CA ASP A 116 -13.06 9.08 -19.30
C ASP A 116 -13.97 8.04 -18.60
N ALA A 117 -13.58 6.76 -18.61
CA ALA A 117 -14.34 5.72 -17.91
C ALA A 117 -14.44 6.05 -16.41
N PRO A 118 -15.64 5.90 -15.80
CA PRO A 118 -15.81 6.11 -14.37
C PRO A 118 -14.96 5.14 -13.55
N ILE A 119 -14.50 5.61 -12.39
CA ILE A 119 -13.75 4.82 -11.40
C ILE A 119 -14.67 3.93 -10.57
#